data_AF-A0A175VTI0-F1
#
_entry.id   AF-A0A175VTI0-F1
#
_cell.length_a   1.000
_cell.length_b   1.000
_cell.length_c   1.000
_cell.angle_alpha   90.00
_cell.angle_beta   90.00
_cell.angle_gamma   90.00
#
_symmetry.space_group_name_H-M   'P 1'
#
loop_
_entity.id
_entity.type
_entity.pdbx_description
1 polymer ?
#
loop_
_entity_poly.entity_id
_entity_poly.type
_entity_poly.pdbx_seq_one_letter_code
_entity_poly.pdbx_strand_id
1 'polypeptide(L)'
;MKASVLFLVIAPLASAWKLELWGSDGRKVTMNGSRDTDCKNIDFSPVLNVNRAKFSPKTDWRPDPDTFELYANKNCDKLSYRNDGGNYKMKARKIRSYKVKTSWL
;
A
#
# COMPACT_ATOMS: atom_id res chain seq x y z
N MET A 1 -13.48 40.29 19.74
CA MET A 1 -13.35 39.74 18.37
C MET A 1 -12.02 39.03 18.25
N LYS A 2 -12.02 37.83 17.65
CA LYS A 2 -10.91 37.04 17.06
C LYS A 2 -11.08 35.57 17.42
N ALA A 3 -11.87 34.86 16.63
CA ALA A 3 -11.80 33.40 16.57
C ALA A 3 -10.52 33.06 15.80
N SER A 4 -9.48 32.65 16.51
CA SER A 4 -8.27 32.11 15.89
C SER A 4 -8.62 30.75 15.30
N VAL A 5 -8.74 30.69 13.97
CA VAL A 5 -8.82 29.42 13.25
C VAL A 5 -7.46 28.75 13.38
N LEU A 6 -7.35 27.78 14.30
CA LEU A 6 -6.19 26.92 14.41
C LEU A 6 -6.14 26.05 13.14
N PHE A 7 -5.33 26.44 12.17
CA PHE A 7 -4.93 25.52 11.10
C PHE A 7 -4.06 24.44 11.75
N LEU A 8 -4.67 23.32 12.08
CA LEU A 8 -3.95 22.07 12.34
C LEU A 8 -3.26 21.69 11.04
N VAL A 9 -2.02 22.16 10.88
CA VAL A 9 -1.07 21.57 9.95
C VAL A 9 -0.86 20.16 10.45
N ILE A 10 -1.59 19.21 9.86
CA ILE A 10 -1.32 17.78 10.05
C ILE A 10 0.07 17.58 9.49
N ALA A 11 1.08 17.62 10.37
CA ALA A 11 2.42 17.21 10.02
C ALA A 11 2.31 15.85 9.30
N PRO A 12 2.95 15.66 8.14
CA PRO A 12 2.95 14.35 7.51
C PRO A 12 3.60 13.41 8.52
N LEU A 13 2.78 12.58 9.18
CA LEU A 13 3.27 11.41 9.89
C LEU A 13 4.18 10.72 8.89
N ALA A 14 5.48 10.72 9.17
CA ALA A 14 6.47 10.14 8.28
C ALA A 14 6.12 8.67 8.11
N SER A 15 5.35 8.36 7.06
CA SER A 15 5.04 6.99 6.72
C SER A 15 6.34 6.35 6.28
N ALA A 16 6.74 5.31 6.99
CA ALA A 16 7.98 4.59 6.77
C ALA A 16 7.92 3.86 5.43
N TRP A 17 6.81 3.20 5.10
CA TRP A 17 6.61 2.60 3.79
C TRP A 17 5.45 3.22 3.04
N LYS A 18 5.50 3.10 1.71
CA LYS A 18 4.44 3.51 0.79
C LYS A 18 4.22 2.44 -0.27
N LEU A 19 2.97 2.02 -0.44
CA LEU A 19 2.50 1.13 -1.50
C LEU A 19 1.54 1.88 -2.41
N GLU A 20 1.84 1.93 -3.70
CA GLU A 20 1.01 2.55 -4.71
C GLU A 20 0.55 1.49 -5.70
N LEU A 21 -0.75 1.37 -5.93
CA LEU A 21 -1.35 0.45 -6.90
C LEU A 21 -2.05 1.25 -7.99
N TRP A 22 -1.80 0.89 -9.25
CA TRP A 22 -2.51 1.45 -10.39
C TRP A 22 -3.39 0.38 -11.03
N GLY A 23 -4.65 0.74 -11.23
CA GLY A 23 -5.62 -0.03 -11.98
C GLY A 23 -5.45 0.14 -13.48
N SER A 24 -5.85 -0.88 -14.24
CA SER A 24 -5.97 -0.81 -15.70
C SER A 24 -7.01 0.20 -16.17
N ASP A 25 -7.92 0.61 -15.29
CA ASP A 25 -8.95 1.63 -15.51
C ASP A 25 -8.47 3.05 -15.16
N GLY A 26 -7.18 3.23 -14.88
CA GLY A 26 -6.59 4.53 -14.56
C GLY A 26 -6.72 4.95 -13.09
N ARG A 27 -7.45 4.20 -12.26
CA ARG A 27 -7.53 4.49 -10.81
C ARG A 27 -6.18 4.23 -10.15
N LYS A 28 -5.86 5.03 -9.13
CA LYS A 28 -4.66 4.86 -8.31
C LYS A 28 -5.05 4.81 -6.84
N VAL A 29 -4.42 3.91 -6.10
CA VAL A 29 -4.56 3.78 -4.66
C VAL A 29 -3.19 3.93 -4.03
N THR A 30 -3.11 4.68 -2.94
CA THR A 30 -1.89 4.84 -2.17
C THR A 30 -2.17 4.43 -0.74
N MET A 31 -1.38 3.48 -0.25
CA MET A 31 -1.36 3.04 1.13
C MET A 31 0.00 3.36 1.72
N ASN A 32 0.03 3.63 3.00
CA ASN A 32 1.26 3.96 3.70
C ASN A 32 1.14 3.51 5.16
N GLY A 33 2.27 3.40 5.83
CA GLY A 33 2.34 3.01 7.23
C GLY A 33 3.76 2.99 7.74
N SER A 34 3.95 2.57 8.99
CA SER A 34 5.27 2.54 9.63
C SER A 34 5.69 1.17 10.17
N ARG A 35 4.81 0.17 10.04
CA ARG A 35 5.01 -1.19 10.55
C ARG A 35 4.40 -2.18 9.58
N ASP A 36 4.73 -3.46 9.77
CA ASP A 36 3.99 -4.56 9.16
C ASP A 36 2.48 -4.34 9.30
N THR A 37 1.75 -4.71 8.26
CA THR A 37 0.30 -4.78 8.29
C THR A 37 -0.11 -6.23 8.45
N ASP A 38 -1.13 -6.44 9.27
CA ASP A 38 -2.01 -7.59 9.11
C ASP A 38 -2.68 -7.56 7.72
N CYS A 39 -3.62 -8.46 7.50
CA CYS A 39 -4.40 -8.40 6.28
C CYS A 39 -5.27 -7.13 6.22
N LYS A 40 -5.12 -6.35 5.13
CA LYS A 40 -5.95 -5.17 4.87
C LYS A 40 -6.79 -5.36 3.62
N ASN A 41 -8.11 -5.30 3.79
CA ASN A 41 -9.05 -5.34 2.67
C ASN A 41 -9.06 -4.00 1.91
N ILE A 42 -9.25 -4.09 0.60
CA ILE A 42 -9.40 -2.95 -0.31
C ILE A 42 -10.81 -2.99 -0.87
N ASP A 43 -11.65 -2.07 -0.41
CA ASP A 43 -13.06 -1.99 -0.77
C ASP A 43 -13.30 -1.03 -1.94
N PHE A 44 -12.91 -1.45 -3.15
CA PHE A 44 -13.33 -0.79 -4.39
C PHE A 44 -14.49 -1.54 -5.07
N SER A 45 -15.48 -0.77 -5.55
CA SER A 45 -16.52 -1.22 -6.47
C SER A 45 -16.55 -0.29 -7.69
N PRO A 46 -16.35 -0.79 -8.93
CA PRO A 46 -15.91 -2.14 -9.26
C PRO A 46 -14.51 -2.45 -8.70
N VAL A 47 -14.19 -3.74 -8.61
CA VAL A 47 -12.90 -4.21 -8.08
C VAL A 47 -11.72 -3.61 -8.86
N LEU A 48 -10.61 -3.34 -8.17
CA LEU A 48 -9.41 -2.81 -8.79
C LEU A 48 -8.66 -3.91 -9.54
N ASN A 49 -8.54 -3.78 -10.86
CA ASN A 49 -7.69 -4.63 -11.69
C ASN A 49 -6.30 -4.01 -11.79
N VAL A 50 -5.40 -4.38 -10.88
CA VAL A 50 -4.06 -3.77 -10.75
C VAL A 50 -3.15 -4.26 -11.87
N ASN A 51 -2.52 -3.34 -12.58
CA ASN A 51 -1.51 -3.61 -13.62
C ASN A 51 -0.12 -3.04 -13.29
N ARG A 52 -0.01 -2.29 -12.20
CA ARG A 52 1.27 -1.80 -11.69
C ARG A 52 1.22 -1.63 -10.18
N ALA A 53 2.31 -1.97 -9.51
CA ALA A 53 2.53 -1.73 -8.10
C ALA A 53 3.89 -1.07 -7.89
N LYS A 54 3.96 -0.11 -6.98
CA LYS A 54 5.22 0.51 -6.54
C LYS A 54 5.27 0.45 -5.03
N PHE A 55 6.32 -0.13 -4.50
CA PHE A 55 6.58 -0.19 -3.08
C PHE A 55 7.86 0.56 -2.74
N SER A 56 7.81 1.35 -1.67
CA SER A 56 8.93 2.16 -1.21
C SER A 56 9.08 1.96 0.30
N PRO A 57 9.99 1.09 0.75
CA PRO A 57 10.46 1.08 2.15
C PRO A 57 11.36 2.32 2.31
N LYS A 58 11.04 3.25 3.20
CA LYS A 58 11.64 4.61 3.25
C LYS A 58 12.51 4.84 4.49
N THR A 59 12.79 3.85 5.34
CA THR A 59 13.57 4.12 6.56
C THR A 59 15.03 3.68 6.45
N ASP A 60 15.92 4.70 6.49
CA ASP A 60 17.37 4.54 6.61
C ASP A 60 17.82 4.05 8.02
N TRP A 61 16.92 4.08 9.02
CA TRP A 61 17.21 4.00 10.45
C TRP A 61 16.55 2.82 11.19
N ARG A 62 15.65 2.09 10.52
CA ARG A 62 15.08 0.83 10.99
C ARG A 62 14.89 -0.11 9.79
N PRO A 63 14.93 -1.44 9.99
CA PRO A 63 14.45 -2.35 8.96
C PRO A 63 12.96 -2.07 8.77
N ASP A 64 12.65 -1.43 7.64
CA ASP A 64 11.28 -1.26 7.22
C ASP A 64 10.72 -2.59 6.75
N PRO A 65 9.39 -2.76 6.78
CA PRO A 65 8.74 -3.77 5.97
C PRO A 65 9.22 -3.64 4.53
N ASP A 66 9.89 -4.66 4.02
CA ASP A 66 10.56 -4.64 2.72
C ASP A 66 9.71 -5.30 1.62
N THR A 67 8.64 -5.98 2.01
CA THR A 67 7.84 -6.83 1.15
C THR A 67 6.38 -6.40 1.16
N PHE A 68 5.77 -6.40 -0.01
CA PHE A 68 4.32 -6.32 -0.15
C PHE A 68 3.76 -7.58 -0.81
N GLU A 69 2.55 -7.93 -0.40
CA GLU A 69 1.78 -9.04 -0.94
C GLU A 69 0.39 -8.53 -1.34
N LEU A 70 -0.04 -8.87 -2.56
CA LEU A 70 -1.35 -8.55 -3.09
C LEU A 70 -2.15 -9.83 -3.30
N TYR A 71 -3.42 -9.78 -2.92
CA TYR A 71 -4.30 -10.95 -2.87
C TYR A 71 -5.54 -10.73 -3.72
N ALA A 72 -5.97 -11.80 -4.41
CA ALA A 72 -7.09 -11.73 -5.35
C ALA A 72 -8.45 -11.61 -4.66
N ASN A 73 -8.54 -12.10 -3.42
CA ASN A 73 -9.74 -12.10 -2.60
C ASN A 73 -9.53 -11.25 -1.34
N LYS A 74 -10.60 -11.03 -0.58
CA LYS A 74 -10.51 -10.38 0.74
C LYS A 74 -9.84 -11.33 1.74
N ASN A 75 -9.47 -10.80 2.89
CA ASN A 75 -8.89 -11.55 4.01
C ASN A 75 -7.61 -12.29 3.64
N CYS A 76 -6.89 -11.78 2.63
CA CYS A 76 -5.60 -12.29 2.19
C CYS A 76 -5.68 -13.74 1.73
N ASP A 77 -6.82 -14.06 1.12
CA ASP A 77 -7.02 -15.30 0.40
C ASP A 77 -6.49 -15.18 -1.04
N LYS A 78 -5.84 -16.25 -1.49
CA LYS A 78 -5.21 -16.38 -2.82
C LYS A 78 -4.17 -15.30 -3.14
N LEU A 79 -2.91 -15.55 -2.74
CA LEU A 79 -1.78 -14.70 -3.10
C LEU A 79 -1.69 -14.56 -4.63
N SER A 80 -1.67 -13.32 -5.11
CA SER A 80 -1.69 -12.99 -6.54
C SER A 80 -0.38 -12.39 -7.02
N TYR A 81 0.30 -11.64 -6.13
CA TYR A 81 1.56 -10.97 -6.42
C TYR A 81 2.32 -10.72 -5.12
N ARG A 82 3.64 -10.87 -5.14
CA ARG A 82 4.53 -10.55 -4.03
C ARG A 82 5.82 -10.00 -4.60
N ASN A 83 6.32 -8.92 -4.02
CA ASN A 83 7.63 -8.37 -4.35
C ASN A 83 8.16 -7.51 -3.20
N ASP A 84 9.43 -7.17 -3.32
CA ASP A 84 10.15 -6.25 -2.46
C ASP A 84 9.95 -4.77 -2.87
N GLY A 85 10.84 -3.89 -2.42
CA GLY A 85 10.86 -2.48 -2.80
C GLY A 85 11.16 -2.28 -4.28
N GLY A 86 10.37 -1.45 -4.96
CA GLY A 86 10.55 -1.21 -6.39
C GLY A 86 9.29 -0.74 -7.10
N ASN A 87 9.35 -0.73 -8.43
CA ASN A 87 8.23 -0.33 -9.30
C ASN A 87 8.02 -1.39 -10.38
N TYR A 88 6.90 -2.08 -10.31
CA TYR A 88 6.62 -3.28 -11.09
C TYR A 88 5.41 -3.09 -11.98
N LYS A 89 5.59 -3.33 -13.29
CA LYS A 89 4.50 -3.55 -14.24
C LYS A 89 4.12 -5.04 -14.20
N MET A 90 2.83 -5.35 -14.22
CA MET A 90 2.32 -6.72 -14.15
C MET A 90 1.11 -6.90 -15.05
N LYS A 91 0.82 -8.15 -15.45
CA LYS A 91 -0.47 -8.47 -16.09
C LYS A 91 -1.59 -8.04 -15.14
N ALA A 92 -2.62 -7.38 -15.68
CA ALA A 92 -3.75 -6.91 -14.90
C ALA A 92 -4.39 -8.05 -14.11
N ARG A 93 -4.53 -7.88 -12.79
CA ARG A 93 -5.08 -8.87 -11.86
C ARG A 93 -6.04 -8.18 -10.90
N LYS A 94 -7.15 -8.84 -10.62
CA LYS A 94 -8.09 -8.45 -9.56
C LYS A 94 -7.37 -8.48 -8.21
N ILE A 95 -7.34 -7.36 -7.49
CA ILE A 95 -6.79 -7.28 -6.13
C ILE A 95 -7.89 -6.80 -5.16
N ARG A 96 -8.01 -7.48 -4.01
CA ARG A 96 -9.01 -7.17 -2.97
C ARG A 96 -8.45 -7.06 -1.56
N SER A 97 -7.22 -7.49 -1.32
CA SER A 97 -6.52 -7.21 -0.06
C SER A 97 -5.01 -7.19 -0.26
N TYR A 98 -4.30 -6.67 0.74
CA TYR A 98 -2.84 -6.61 0.74
C TYR A 98 -2.27 -6.89 2.13
N LYS A 99 -0.98 -7.22 2.15
CA LYS A 99 -0.10 -7.14 3.32
C LYS A 99 1.16 -6.37 2.94
N VAL A 100 1.71 -5.65 3.90
CA VAL A 100 3.08 -5.14 3.87
C VAL A 100 3.77 -5.75 5.08
N LYS A 101 4.93 -6.39 4.89
CA LYS A 101 5.58 -7.14 5.95
C LYS A 101 7.09 -7.13 5.79
N THR A 102 7.78 -7.38 6.90
CA THR A 102 9.21 -7.65 6.89
C THR A 102 9.44 -9.08 6.40
N SER A 103 10.31 -9.27 5.40
CA SER A 103 10.76 -10.59 4.98
C SER A 103 11.87 -11.06 5.91
N TRP A 104 11.68 -12.23 6.51
CA TRP A 104 12.70 -12.90 7.34
C TRP A 104 13.53 -13.90 6.52
N LEU A 105 13.74 -13.63 5.23
CA LEU A 105 14.64 -14.40 4.37
C LEU A 105 16.05 -13.81 4.46
#